data_AF-A0A3M9MWM9-F1
#
_entry.id   AF-A0A3M9MWM9-F1
#
_cell.length_a   1.000
_cell.length_b   1.000
_cell.length_c   1.000
_cell.angle_alpha   90.00
_cell.angle_beta   90.00
_cell.angle_gamma   90.00
#
_symmetry.space_group_name_H-M   'P 1'
#
loop_
_entity.id
_entity.type
_entity.pdbx_description
1 polymer ?
#
loop_
_entity_poly.entity_id
_entity_poly.type
_entity_poly.pdbx_seq_one_letter_code
_entity_poly.pdbx_strand_id
1 'polypeptide(L)' 'MPTIILAGATGHLGGLIAEELRKRCPHVRALVRVGTEAGKRSALLALGAEVVEVDFQNAPALTQALLGWGVW' A
#
# COMPACT_ATOMS: atom_id res chain seq x y z
N MET A 1 8.27 14.56 -4.10
CA MET A 1 7.45 13.82 -5.08
C MET A 1 6.26 13.21 -4.35
N PRO A 2 5.05 13.13 -4.96
CA PRO A 2 3.88 12.61 -4.27
C PRO A 2 3.99 11.11 -4.02
N THR A 3 3.55 10.67 -2.84
CA THR A 3 3.35 9.24 -2.52
C THR A 3 1.88 8.92 -2.74
N ILE A 4 1.58 7.89 -3.54
CA ILE A 4 0.21 7.41 -3.69
C ILE A 4 -0.01 6.29 -2.68
N ILE A 5 -0.96 6.49 -1.78
CA ILE A 5 -1.33 5.49 -0.78
C ILE A 5 -2.62 4.82 -1.21
N LEU A 6 -2.59 3.49 -1.34
CA LEU A 6 -3.68 2.69 -1.87
C LEU A 6 -4.15 1.67 -0.83
N ALA A 7 -5.37 1.85 -0.33
CA ALA A 7 -6.08 0.81 0.41
C ALA A 7 -6.77 -0.15 -0.57
N GLY A 8 -6.99 -1.40 -0.16
CA GLY A 8 -7.70 -2.39 -0.97
C GLY A 8 -6.90 -2.93 -2.17
N ALA A 9 -5.59 -2.67 -2.22
CA ALA A 9 -4.69 -3.10 -3.30
C ALA A 9 -4.63 -4.63 -3.50
N THR A 10 -5.03 -5.42 -2.48
CA THR A 10 -5.07 -6.88 -2.55
C THR A 10 -6.38 -7.44 -3.13
N GLY A 11 -7.36 -6.59 -3.41
CA GLY A 11 -8.56 -6.95 -4.16
C GLY A 11 -8.33 -6.93 -5.67
N HIS A 12 -9.29 -7.41 -6.45
CA HIS A 12 -9.16 -7.49 -7.91
C HIS A 12 -8.88 -6.12 -8.56
N LEU A 13 -9.79 -5.15 -8.37
CA LEU A 13 -9.61 -3.80 -8.93
C LEU A 13 -8.41 -3.08 -8.31
N GLY A 14 -8.20 -3.22 -7.01
CA GLY A 14 -7.07 -2.59 -6.32
C GLY A 14 -5.73 -3.07 -6.84
N GLY A 15 -5.60 -4.35 -7.21
CA GLY A 15 -4.40 -4.91 -7.82
C GLY A 15 -4.11 -4.30 -9.20
N LEU A 16 -5.14 -4.17 -10.03
CA LEU A 16 -5.02 -3.53 -11.35
C LEU A 16 -4.62 -2.05 -11.22
N ILE A 17 -5.19 -1.34 -10.25
CA ILE A 17 -4.82 0.06 -9.95
C ILE A 17 -3.36 0.12 -9.47
N ALA A 18 -2.94 -0.78 -8.57
CA ALA A 18 -1.57 -0.82 -8.07
C ALA A 18 -0.54 -1.02 -9.20
N GLU A 19 -0.84 -1.92 -10.14
CA GLU A 19 0.00 -2.18 -11.31
C GLU A 19 0.14 -0.92 -12.18
N GLU A 20 -0.97 -0.27 -12.54
CA GLU A 20 -0.95 0.92 -13.39
C GLU A 20 -0.30 2.13 -12.69
N LEU A 21 -0.51 2.30 -11.39
CA LEU A 21 0.16 3.32 -10.60
C LEU A 21 1.67 3.08 -10.57
N ARG A 22 2.13 1.84 -10.41
CA ARG A 22 3.57 1.53 -10.37
C ARG A 22 4.31 1.83 -11.67
N LYS A 23 3.62 1.80 -12.82
CA LYS A 23 4.15 2.21 -14.12
C LYS A 23 4.36 3.73 -14.24
N ARG A 24 3.62 4.55 -13.47
CA ARG A 24 3.52 6.01 -13.65
C ARG A 24 4.00 6.82 -12.44
N CYS A 25 3.94 6.23 -11.26
CA CYS A 25 4.20 6.87 -9.98
C CYS A 25 5.36 6.15 -9.29
N PRO A 26 6.48 6.84 -8.99
CA PRO A 26 7.67 6.21 -8.42
C PRO A 26 7.44 5.67 -7.00
N HIS A 27 6.51 6.25 -6.24
CA HIS A 27 6.22 5.86 -4.86
C HIS A 27 4.74 5.49 -4.70
N VAL A 28 4.46 4.18 -4.60
CA VAL A 28 3.14 3.64 -4.28
C VAL A 28 3.25 2.82 -3.01
N ARG A 29 2.44 3.15 -2.01
CA ARG A 29 2.32 2.43 -0.75
C ARG A 29 0.96 1.75 -0.68
N ALA A 30 0.95 0.43 -0.61
CA ALA A 30 -0.25 -0.37 -0.41
C ALA A 30 -0.44 -0.61 1.10
N LEU A 31 -1.59 -0.18 1.63
CA LEU A 31 -2.00 -0.51 2.98
C LEU A 31 -2.72 -1.85 2.95
N VAL A 32 -2.22 -2.82 3.70
CA VAL A 32 -2.82 -4.16 3.83
C VAL A 32 -3.25 -4.40 5.27
N ARG A 33 -4.32 -5.16 5.47
CA ARG A 33 -4.78 -5.49 6.82
C ARG A 33 -3.75 -6.41 7.49
N VAL A 34 -3.47 -6.21 8.77
CA VAL A 34 -2.74 -7.21 9.59
C VAL A 34 -3.36 -8.60 9.39
N GLY A 35 -2.53 -9.61 9.17
CA GLY A 35 -2.97 -10.97 8.89
C GLY A 35 -3.39 -11.22 7.44
N THR A 36 -3.17 -10.26 6.53
CA THR A 36 -3.30 -10.52 5.09
C THR A 36 -2.35 -11.64 4.67
N GLU A 37 -2.86 -12.59 3.89
CA GLU A 37 -2.12 -13.73 3.37
C GLU A 37 -0.82 -13.32 2.67
N ALA A 38 0.27 -14.06 2.93
CA ALA A 38 1.60 -13.76 2.41
C ALA A 38 1.62 -13.63 0.88
N GLY A 39 0.92 -14.50 0.14
CA GLY A 39 0.88 -14.45 -1.33
C GLY A 39 0.36 -13.12 -1.88
N LYS A 40 -0.66 -12.54 -1.24
CA LYS A 40 -1.22 -11.23 -1.62
C LYS A 40 -0.25 -10.08 -1.35
N ARG A 41 0.53 -10.17 -0.26
CA ARG A 41 1.60 -9.19 0.04
C ARG A 41 2.75 -9.32 -0.97
N SER A 42 3.18 -10.54 -1.26
CA SER A 42 4.25 -10.81 -2.24
C SER A 42 3.90 -10.32 -3.63
N ALA A 43 2.64 -10.44 -4.07
CA ALA A 43 2.19 -9.90 -5.35
C ALA A 43 2.38 -8.37 -5.45
N LEU A 44 2.05 -7.63 -4.39
CA LEU A 44 2.23 -6.16 -4.35
C LEU A 44 3.71 -5.76 -4.31
N LEU A 45 4.52 -6.49 -3.55
CA LEU A 45 5.97 -6.29 -3.53
C LEU A 45 6.59 -6.53 -4.91
N ALA A 46 6.13 -7.54 -5.65
CA ALA A 46 6.59 -7.83 -7.01
C ALA A 46 6.24 -6.72 -8.02
N LEU A 47 5.20 -5.93 -7.78
CA LEU A 47 4.88 -4.71 -8.54
C LEU A 47 5.79 -3.53 -8.17
N GLY A 48 6.64 -3.68 -7.15
CA GLY A 48 7.49 -2.62 -6.62
C GLY A 48 6.74 -1.62 -5.75
N ALA A 49 5.58 -1.98 -5.20
CA ALA A 49 4.90 -1.19 -4.18
C ALA A 49 5.53 -1.43 -2.81
N GLU A 50 5.55 -0.38 -1.98
CA GLU A 50 5.78 -0.52 -0.54
C GLU A 50 4.54 -1.16 0.09
N VAL A 51 4.70 -2.18 0.92
CA VAL A 51 3.57 -2.82 1.62
C VAL A 51 3.66 -2.50 3.09
N VAL A 52 2.63 -1.85 3.62
CA VAL A 52 2.52 -1.51 5.05
C VAL A 52 1.32 -2.22 5.63
N GLU A 53 1.55 -3.05 6.64
CA GLU A 53 0.47 -3.67 7.40
C GLU A 53 -0.12 -2.67 8.38
N VAL A 54 -1.45 -2.55 8.38
CA VAL A 54 -2.19 -1.68 9.28
C VAL A 54 -3.37 -2.42 9.88
N ASP A 55 -3.66 -2.12 11.14
CA ASP A 55 -4.99 -2.32 11.69
C ASP A 55 -5.81 -1.06 11.37
N PHE A 56 -6.83 -1.20 10.50
CA PHE A 56 -7.69 -0.10 10.11
C PHE A 56 -8.57 0.45 11.25
N GLN A 57 -8.65 -0.26 12.38
CA GLN A 57 -9.31 0.23 13.60
C GLN A 57 -8.37 1.06 14.49
N ASN A 58 -7.05 1.02 14.25
CA ASN A 58 -6.07 1.79 15.01
C ASN A 58 -5.79 3.13 14.29
N ALA A 59 -6.61 4.14 14.58
CA ALA A 59 -6.52 5.45 13.94
C ALA A 59 -5.14 6.13 14.07
N PRO A 60 -4.45 6.10 15.23
CA PRO A 60 -3.07 6.60 15.33
C PRO A 60 -2.09 5.90 14.38
N ALA A 61 -2.11 4.57 14.33
CA ALA A 61 -1.23 3.81 13.43
C ALA A 61 -1.56 4.07 11.96
N LEU A 62 -2.85 4.17 11.61
CA LEU A 62 -3.28 4.51 10.25
C LEU A 62 -2.83 5.91 9.86
N THR A 63 -2.91 6.89 10.77
CA THR A 63 -2.42 8.25 10.54
C THR A 63 -0.94 8.25 10.19
N GLN A 64 -0.13 7.50 10.94
CA GLN A 64 1.30 7.35 10.66
C GLN A 64 1.55 6.69 9.30
N ALA A 65 0.80 5.65 8.96
CA ALA A 65 0.91 4.98 7.66
C ALA A 65 0.49 5.86 6.47
N LEU A 66 -0.30 6.90 6.71
CA LEU A 66 -0.73 7.88 5.70
C LEU A 66 0.27 9.02 5.49
N LEU A 67 1.30 9.15 6.34
CA LEU A 67 2.34 10.15 6.17
C LEU A 67 3.17 9.85 4.91
N GLY A 68 3.46 10.90 4.13
CA GLY A 68 4.18 10.76 2.86
C GLY A 68 5.65 10.37 3.01
N TRP A 69 6.33 10.17 1.88
CA TRP A 69 7.77 9.91 1.89
C TRP A 69 8.58 11.10 2.44
N GLY A 70 9.44 10.87 3.43
CA GLY A 70 10.36 11.86 4.00
C GLY A 70 9.87 12.62 5.24
N VAL A 71 8.71 12.27 5.79
CA VAL A 71 8.24 12.73 7.11
C VAL A 71 8.43 11.60 8.12
N TRP A 72 9.26 11.85 9.14
CA TRP A 72 9.54 10.96 10.29
C TRP A 72 8.91 11.53 11.55
#